data_AF-A0A3M1YQM7-F1
#
_entry.id   AF-A0A3M1YQM7-F1
#
_cell.length_a   1.000
_cell.length_b   1.000
_cell.length_c   1.000
_cell.angle_alpha   90.00
_cell.angle_beta   90.00
_cell.angle_gamma   90.00
#
_symmetry.space_group_name_H-M   'P 1'
#
loop_
_entity.id
_entity.type
_entity.pdbx_description
1 polymer ?
#
loop_
_entity_poly.entity_id
_entity_poly.type
_entity_poly.pdbx_seq_one_letter_code
_entity_poly.pdbx_strand_id
1 'polypeptide(L)' 'QTALKVFPNPTTDVVYIQSDESVYIYSLSGKLVKKIDAAPKNITVSNLEKGIYFVKSKNKMVKLIKF' A
#
# COMPACT_ATOMS: atom_id res chain seq x y z
N GLN A 1 17.06 9.06 -5.23
CA GLN A 1 15.63 9.25 -4.88
C GLN A 1 14.89 7.95 -5.20
N THR A 2 14.47 7.19 -4.19
CA THR A 2 13.93 5.84 -4.41
C THR A 2 12.48 5.92 -4.89
N ALA A 3 12.14 5.09 -5.88
CA ALA A 3 10.79 5.00 -6.42
C ALA A 3 9.89 4.18 -5.49
N LEU A 4 8.68 4.68 -5.19
CA LEU A 4 7.66 3.89 -4.50
C LEU A 4 7.21 2.78 -5.45
N LYS A 5 7.51 1.52 -5.11
CA LYS A 5 7.04 0.35 -5.86
C LYS A 5 6.16 -0.51 -4.97
N VAL A 6 5.06 -0.99 -5.54
CA VAL A 6 4.05 -1.80 -4.86
C VAL A 6 3.76 -2.99 -5.75
N PHE A 7 4.04 -4.20 -5.26
CA PHE A 7 3.85 -5.44 -6.03
C PHE A 7 3.59 -6.64 -5.11
N PRO A 8 2.87 -7.68 -5.56
CA PRO A 8 2.12 -7.71 -6.80
C PRO A 8 0.94 -6.72 -6.75
N ASN A 9 0.54 -6.27 -7.92
CA ASN A 9 -0.66 -5.46 -8.10
C ASN A 9 -1.29 -5.91 -9.43
N PRO A 10 -2.42 -6.64 -9.42
CA PRO A 10 -3.29 -6.93 -8.27
C PRO A 10 -2.72 -7.87 -7.19
N THR A 11 -3.33 -7.91 -5.98
CA THR A 11 -2.91 -8.77 -4.85
C THR A 11 -4.10 -9.42 -4.13
N THR A 12 -3.86 -10.53 -3.41
CA THR A 12 -4.82 -11.20 -2.52
C THR A 12 -4.47 -11.02 -1.06
N ASP A 13 -3.25 -11.35 -0.63
CA ASP A 13 -2.94 -11.47 0.81
C ASP A 13 -1.77 -10.62 1.26
N VAL A 14 -0.71 -10.56 0.46
CA VAL A 14 0.52 -9.86 0.80
C VAL A 14 0.91 -8.93 -0.33
N VAL A 15 1.29 -7.71 0.02
CA VAL A 15 1.87 -6.74 -0.89
C VAL A 15 3.26 -6.34 -0.41
N TYR A 16 4.22 -6.36 -1.30
CA TYR A 16 5.57 -5.87 -1.10
C TYR A 16 5.63 -4.40 -1.46
N ILE A 17 6.26 -3.62 -0.59
CA ILE A 17 6.44 -2.19 -0.79
C ILE A 17 7.92 -1.87 -0.68
N GLN A 18 8.45 -1.24 -1.72
CA GLN A 18 9.79 -0.67 -1.70
C GLN A 18 9.65 0.84 -1.54
N SER A 19 9.99 1.32 -0.35
CA SER A 19 10.06 2.74 0.01
C SER A 19 11.08 2.92 1.13
N ASP A 20 11.79 4.05 1.15
CA ASP A 20 12.70 4.42 2.25
C ASP A 20 11.96 5.23 3.34
N GLU A 21 10.64 5.32 3.25
CA GLU A 21 9.81 6.25 3.99
C GLU A 21 8.54 5.56 4.48
N SER A 22 7.86 6.17 5.45
CA SER A 22 6.59 5.69 5.98
C SER A 22 5.55 5.53 4.88
N VAL A 23 4.72 4.50 5.03
CA VAL A 23 3.71 4.11 4.04
C VAL A 23 2.32 4.17 4.66
N TYR A 24 1.38 4.70 3.89
CA TYR A 24 -0.01 4.87 4.28
C TYR A 24 -0.91 4.22 3.24
N ILE A 25 -1.87 3.43 3.66
CA ILE A 25 -2.86 2.81 2.78
C ILE A 25 -4.21 3.46 3.06
N TYR A 26 -4.84 3.99 2.02
CA TYR A 26 -6.16 4.61 2.06
C TYR A 26 -7.17 3.79 1.24
N SER A 27 -8.42 3.74 1.70
CA SER A 27 -9.54 3.24 0.89
C SER A 27 -9.88 4.19 -0.25
N LEU A 28 -10.73 3.75 -1.18
CA LEU A 28 -11.29 4.59 -2.24
C LEU A 28 -12.01 5.84 -1.70
N SER A 29 -12.62 5.76 -0.52
CA SER A 29 -13.27 6.88 0.16
C SER A 29 -12.30 7.83 0.89
N GLY A 30 -11.00 7.57 0.83
CA GLY A 30 -9.97 8.38 1.49
C GLY A 30 -9.75 8.07 2.98
N LYS A 31 -10.40 7.03 3.53
CA LYS A 31 -10.17 6.60 4.91
C LYS A 31 -8.79 5.94 5.02
N LEU A 32 -7.99 6.35 6.00
CA LEU A 32 -6.74 5.66 6.34
C LEU A 32 -7.06 4.28 6.92
N VAL A 33 -6.64 3.22 6.25
CA VAL A 33 -6.86 1.83 6.67
C VAL A 33 -5.62 1.16 7.24
N LYS A 34 -4.42 1.65 6.88
CA LYS A 34 -3.16 1.15 7.45
C LYS A 34 -2.09 2.22 7.44
N LYS A 35 -1.28 2.27 8.49
CA LYS A 35 -0.10 3.12 8.63
C LYS A 35 1.09 2.23 8.97
N ILE A 36 2.20 2.41 8.26
CA ILE A 36 3.46 1.75 8.58
C ILE A 36 4.55 2.81 8.65
N ASP A 37 5.11 2.98 9.84
CA ASP A 37 6.04 4.07 10.14
C ASP A 37 7.48 3.76 9.71
N ALA A 38 7.88 2.48 9.70
CA ALA A 38 9.15 2.01 9.16
C ALA A 38 9.04 1.65 7.66
N ALA A 39 10.12 1.20 7.02
CA ALA A 39 10.13 0.64 5.67
C ALA A 39 9.84 -0.88 5.70
N PRO A 40 8.58 -1.34 5.77
CA PRO A 40 8.27 -2.76 5.73
C PRO A 40 8.57 -3.28 4.32
N LYS A 41 9.28 -4.42 4.23
CA LYS A 41 9.45 -5.10 2.95
C LYS A 41 8.14 -5.70 2.43
N ASN A 42 7.21 -6.04 3.32
CA ASN A 42 5.91 -6.63 3.00
C ASN A 42 4.82 -6.23 4.01
N ILE A 43 3.58 -6.20 3.55
CA ILE A 43 2.39 -5.87 4.34
C ILE A 43 1.27 -6.85 3.99
N THR A 44 0.66 -7.45 5.01
CA THR A 44 -0.55 -8.25 4.84
C THR A 44 -1.78 -7.35 4.63
N VAL A 45 -2.51 -7.62 3.55
CA VAL A 45 -3.77 -6.97 3.15
C VAL A 45 -4.93 -7.96 3.08
N SER A 46 -4.75 -9.20 3.56
CA SER A 46 -5.80 -10.24 3.61
C SER A 46 -7.08 -9.79 4.32
N ASN A 47 -6.95 -8.90 5.32
CA ASN A 47 -8.07 -8.37 6.10
C ASN A 47 -8.79 -7.20 5.41
N LEU A 48 -8.31 -6.74 4.25
CA LEU A 48 -8.97 -5.72 3.46
C LEU A 48 -10.00 -6.36 2.53
N GLU A 49 -11.17 -5.73 2.42
CA GLU A 49 -12.18 -6.11 1.44
C GLU A 49 -11.66 -5.96 0.01
N LYS A 50 -12.30 -6.67 -0.93
CA LYS A 50 -11.97 -6.56 -2.35
C LYS A 50 -12.26 -5.15 -2.84
N GLY A 51 -11.35 -4.57 -3.61
CA GLY A 51 -11.55 -3.21 -4.11
C GLY A 51 -10.26 -2.47 -4.42
N ILE A 52 -10.40 -1.14 -4.52
CA ILE A 52 -9.31 -0.23 -4.86
C ILE A 52 -8.82 0.49 -3.60
N TYR A 53 -7.51 0.52 -3.45
CA TYR A 53 -6.80 1.23 -2.39
C TYR A 53 -5.71 2.12 -2.96
N PHE A 54 -5.26 3.09 -2.17
CA PHE A 54 -4.15 3.98 -2.51
C PHE A 54 -3.03 3.82 -1.50
N VAL A 55 -1.87 3.40 -1.98
CA VAL A 55 -0.64 3.38 -1.21
C VAL A 55 0.08 4.71 -1.41
N LYS A 56 0.34 5.43 -0.32
CA LYS A 56 1.01 6.73 -0.32
C LYS A 56 2.30 6.66 0.50
N SER A 57 3.35 7.29 -0.02
CA SER A 57 4.61 7.52 0.70
C SER A 57 5.17 8.88 0.30
N LYS A 58 5.32 9.80 1.27
CA LYS A 58 5.45 11.25 1.08
C LYS A 58 4.55 11.78 -0.05
N ASN A 59 5.14 12.18 -1.18
CA ASN A 59 4.47 12.81 -2.32
C ASN A 59 4.15 11.82 -3.44
N LYS A 60 4.41 10.53 -3.24
CA LYS A 60 4.13 9.47 -4.21
C LYS A 60 2.88 8.70 -3.80
N MET A 61 2.07 8.34 -4.79
CA MET A 61 0.87 7.53 -4.60
C MET A 61 0.77 6.47 -5.70
N VAL A 62 0.38 5.26 -5.34
CA VAL A 62 0.20 4.13 -6.24
C VAL A 62 -1.16 3.48 -5.95
N LYS A 63 -1.94 3.22 -7.00
CA LYS A 63 -3.19 2.47 -6.92
C LYS A 63 -2.90 0.99 -6.69
N LEU A 64 -3.55 0.38 -5.71
CA LEU A 64 -3.50 -1.06 -5.42
C LEU A 64 -4.89 -1.67 -5.65
N ILE A 65 -4.93 -2.80 -6.37
CA ILE A 65 -6.16 -3.57 -6.62
C ILE A 65 -6.11 -4.84 -5.76
N LYS A 66 -7.08 -4.99 -4.86
CA LYS A 66 -7.26 -6.16 -3.99
C LYS A 66 -8.38 -7.04 -4.53
N PHE A 67 -8.07 -8.31 -4.79
CA PHE A 67 -9.04 -9.34 -5.20
C PHE A 67 -9.51 -10.24 -4.07
#